data_AF-A0A939HHB9-F1
#
_entry.id   AF-A0A939HHB9-F1
#
_cell.length_a   1.000
_cell.length_b   1.000
_cell.length_c   1.000
_cell.angle_alpha   90.00
_cell.angle_beta   90.00
_cell.angle_gamma   90.00
#
_symmetry.space_group_name_H-M   'P 1'
#
loop_
_entity.id
_entity.type
_entity.pdbx_description
1 polymer ?
#
loop_
_entity_poly.entity_id
_entity_poly.type
_entity_poly.pdbx_seq_one_letter_code
_entity_poly.pdbx_strand_id
1 'polypeptide(L)'
;MAGMFELFVDAEAYFRFRLTAPDGTVMAVSKAFDDKPAAVAGITAVREYAGMGLITDLCPAATRSKPPAAAAHPHSVPPTRQDQRIPAGDLHARARAVRRAAHGAGWAGAA
;
A
#
# COMPACT_ATOMS: atom_id res chain seq x y z
N MET A 1 -18.14 -19.02 -5.31
CA MET A 1 -19.05 -19.69 -4.35
C MET A 1 -19.32 -18.71 -3.21
N ALA A 2 -20.54 -18.62 -2.70
CA ALA A 2 -20.90 -17.67 -1.63
C ALA A 2 -20.59 -18.24 -0.24
N GLY A 3 -20.38 -17.37 0.75
CA GLY A 3 -20.28 -17.78 2.15
C GLY A 3 -21.62 -18.26 2.71
N MET A 4 -21.59 -18.92 3.87
CA MET A 4 -22.77 -19.51 4.53
C MET A 4 -23.02 -18.89 5.91
N PHE A 5 -24.29 -18.61 6.21
CA PHE A 5 -24.72 -18.30 7.57
C PHE A 5 -25.12 -19.58 8.29
N GLU A 6 -24.45 -19.89 9.39
CA GLU A 6 -24.71 -21.05 10.22
C GLU A 6 -25.26 -20.61 11.57
N LEU A 7 -26.47 -21.07 11.92
CA LEU A 7 -27.15 -20.77 13.17
C LEU A 7 -26.93 -21.92 14.16
N PHE A 8 -26.48 -21.60 15.38
CA PHE A 8 -26.16 -22.58 16.41
C PHE A 8 -26.53 -22.04 17.81
N VAL A 9 -26.57 -22.95 18.78
CA VAL A 9 -26.69 -22.60 20.21
C VAL A 9 -25.31 -22.73 20.83
N ASP A 10 -24.89 -21.73 21.60
CA ASP A 10 -23.60 -21.75 22.28
C ASP A 10 -23.64 -22.48 23.64
N ALA A 11 -22.51 -22.51 24.34
CA ALA A 11 -22.40 -23.17 25.64
C ALA A 11 -23.24 -22.51 26.75
N GLU A 12 -23.65 -21.25 26.56
CA GLU A 12 -24.47 -20.48 27.48
C GLU A 12 -25.98 -20.57 27.13
N ALA A 13 -26.34 -21.45 26.20
CA ALA A 13 -27.69 -21.65 25.70
C ALA A 13 -28.29 -20.45 24.92
N TYR A 14 -27.45 -19.55 24.41
CA TYR A 14 -27.89 -18.46 23.53
C TYR A 14 -27.83 -18.86 22.05
N PHE A 15 -28.71 -18.27 21.26
CA PHE A 15 -28.68 -18.41 19.80
C PHE A 15 -27.63 -17.46 19.22
N ARG A 16 -26.74 -17.99 18.38
CA ARG A 16 -25.74 -17.22 17.63
C ARG A 16 -25.69 -17.70 16.20
N PHE A 17 -25.26 -16.84 15.29
CA PHE A 17 -24.89 -17.26 13.96
C PHE A 17 -23.45 -16.86 13.63
N ARG A 18 -22.84 -17.58 12.71
CA ARG A 18 -21.55 -17.23 12.12
C ARG A 18 -21.63 -17.20 10.61
N LEU A 19 -20.82 -16.36 9.99
CA LEU A 19 -20.61 -16.32 8.55
C LEU A 19 -19.30 -17.03 8.23
N THR A 20 -19.35 -18.06 7.40
CA THR A 20 -18.18 -18.80 6.93
C THR A 20 -17.89 -18.54 5.46
N ALA A 21 -16.62 -18.46 5.10
CA ALA A 21 -16.18 -18.49 3.71
C ALA A 21 -16.30 -19.91 3.11
N PRO A 22 -16.22 -20.08 1.77
CA PRO A 22 -16.36 -21.40 1.14
C PRO A 22 -15.34 -22.45 1.58
N ASP A 23 -14.21 -22.02 2.14
CA ASP A 23 -13.16 -22.87 2.72
C ASP A 23 -13.42 -23.25 4.19
N GLY A 24 -14.53 -22.79 4.77
CA GLY A 24 -14.90 -23.00 6.16
C GLY A 24 -14.34 -21.95 7.13
N THR A 25 -13.56 -20.97 6.66
CA THR A 25 -12.99 -19.95 7.54
C THR A 25 -14.09 -19.05 8.10
N VAL A 26 -14.13 -18.87 9.42
CA VAL A 26 -15.11 -18.00 10.08
C VAL A 26 -14.73 -16.53 9.86
N MET A 27 -15.62 -15.77 9.22
CA MET A 27 -15.43 -14.35 8.89
C MET A 27 -16.05 -13.43 9.94
N ALA A 28 -17.20 -13.82 10.52
CA ALA A 28 -17.90 -13.05 11.52
C ALA A 28 -18.73 -13.96 12.43
N VAL A 29 -18.94 -13.54 13.68
CA VAL A 29 -19.81 -14.20 14.66
C VAL A 29 -20.76 -13.15 15.24
N SER A 30 -22.03 -13.48 15.36
CA SER A 30 -23.03 -12.57 15.90
C SER A 30 -22.91 -12.41 17.41
N LYS A 31 -23.58 -11.40 17.95
CA LYS A 31 -23.93 -11.36 19.37
C LYS A 31 -24.79 -12.57 19.76
N ALA A 32 -24.91 -12.80 21.07
CA ALA A 32 -25.92 -13.70 21.62
C ALA A 32 -27.33 -13.13 21.42
N PHE A 33 -28.28 -14.00 21.08
CA PHE A 33 -29.71 -13.74 21.02
C PHE A 33 -30.45 -14.70 21.95
N ASP A 34 -31.52 -14.21 22.58
CA ASP A 34 -32.33 -15.01 23.51
C ASP A 34 -33.20 -16.04 22.79
N ASP A 35 -33.60 -15.76 21.54
CA ASP A 35 -34.43 -16.65 20.74
C ASP A 35 -33.95 -16.82 19.29
N LYS A 36 -34.35 -17.95 18.69
CA LYS A 36 -34.01 -18.32 17.31
C LYS A 36 -34.55 -17.31 16.28
N PRO A 37 -35.81 -16.83 16.37
CA PRO A 37 -36.34 -15.84 15.43
C PRO A 37 -35.54 -14.54 15.40
N ALA A 38 -35.10 -14.03 16.55
CA ALA A 38 -34.28 -12.83 16.64
C ALA A 38 -32.91 -13.02 15.98
N ALA A 39 -32.29 -14.19 16.14
CA ALA A 39 -31.05 -14.52 15.43
C ALA A 39 -31.25 -14.56 13.91
N VAL A 40 -32.36 -15.14 13.43
CA VAL A 40 -32.72 -15.16 12.00
C VAL A 40 -32.99 -13.74 11.47
N ALA A 41 -33.70 -12.91 12.22
CA ALA A 41 -33.89 -11.49 11.89
C ALA A 41 -32.54 -10.75 11.81
N GLY A 42 -31.60 -11.08 12.70
CA GLY A 42 -30.22 -10.60 12.66
C GLY A 42 -29.49 -10.97 11.36
N ILE A 43 -29.66 -12.21 10.87
CA ILE A 43 -29.08 -12.63 9.57
C ILE A 43 -29.66 -11.79 8.43
N THR A 44 -30.97 -11.57 8.40
CA THR A 44 -31.61 -10.72 7.37
C THR A 44 -31.05 -9.31 7.40
N ALA A 45 -30.95 -8.70 8.59
CA ALA A 45 -30.38 -7.36 8.76
C ALA A 45 -28.91 -7.31 8.31
N VAL A 46 -28.09 -8.30 8.67
CA VAL A 46 -26.70 -8.35 8.21
C VAL A 46 -26.60 -8.45 6.69
N ARG A 47 -27.44 -9.26 6.04
CA ARG A 47 -27.44 -9.36 4.56
C ARG A 47 -27.79 -8.03 3.89
N GLU A 48 -28.74 -7.28 4.45
CA GLU A 48 -29.11 -5.95 3.97
C GLU A 48 -27.99 -4.93 4.21
N TYR A 49 -27.52 -4.83 5.45
CA TYR A 49 -26.54 -3.82 5.85
C TYR A 49 -25.15 -4.08 5.30
N ALA A 50 -24.67 -5.34 5.30
CA ALA A 50 -23.34 -5.66 4.79
C ALA A 50 -23.28 -5.61 3.25
N GLY A 51 -24.42 -5.80 2.56
CA GLY A 51 -24.47 -5.67 1.11
C GLY A 51 -24.23 -4.23 0.62
N MET A 52 -24.58 -3.22 1.43
CA MET A 52 -24.52 -1.80 1.06
C MET A 52 -23.67 -0.95 2.02
N GLY A 53 -23.12 -1.55 3.08
CA GLY A 53 -22.48 -0.85 4.19
C GLY A 53 -21.20 -0.13 3.78
N LEU A 54 -21.03 1.09 4.28
CA LEU A 54 -19.79 1.84 4.10
C LEU A 54 -18.73 1.38 5.10
N ILE A 55 -17.46 1.44 4.69
CA ILE A 55 -16.32 1.11 5.52
C ILE A 55 -15.83 2.38 6.23
N THR A 56 -15.70 2.33 7.55
CA THR A 56 -15.06 3.38 8.36
C THR A 56 -13.92 2.76 9.16
N ASP A 57 -12.73 3.34 9.08
CA ASP A 57 -11.56 2.89 9.85
C ASP A 57 -11.59 3.52 11.26
N LEU A 58 -11.66 2.67 12.28
CA LEU A 58 -11.62 3.04 13.69
C LEU A 58 -10.34 2.54 14.39
N CYS A 59 -9.33 2.10 13.63
CA CYS A 59 -8.05 1.71 14.19
C CYS A 59 -7.45 2.90 14.97
N PRO A 60 -6.96 2.70 16.21
CA PRO A 60 -6.24 3.75 16.90
C PRO A 60 -5.05 4.15 16.05
N ALA A 61 -4.82 5.46 15.88
CA ALA A 61 -3.62 5.93 15.22
C ALA A 61 -2.43 5.35 15.97
N ALA A 62 -1.73 4.40 15.36
CA ALA A 62 -0.51 3.89 15.92
C ALA A 62 0.38 5.11 16.13
N THR A 63 0.66 5.46 17.39
CA THR A 63 1.75 6.37 17.71
C THR A 63 2.98 5.65 17.23
N ARG A 64 3.36 5.89 15.97
CA ARG A 64 4.62 5.49 15.41
C ARG A 64 5.63 6.29 16.20
N SER A 65 6.07 5.73 17.33
CA SER A 65 7.21 6.24 18.08
C SER A 65 8.32 6.44 17.06
N LYS A 66 8.74 7.70 16.94
CA LYS A 66 9.84 8.15 16.08
C LYS A 66 10.92 7.07 16.07
N PRO A 67 11.36 6.55 14.90
CA PRO A 67 12.48 5.62 14.87
C PRO A 67 13.61 6.25 15.68
N PRO A 68 14.29 5.50 16.57
CA PRO A 68 15.43 6.06 17.29
C PRO A 68 16.34 6.69 16.24
N ALA A 69 16.60 7.99 16.41
CA ALA A 69 17.48 8.74 15.53
C ALA A 69 18.73 7.87 15.35
N ALA A 70 19.00 7.51 14.09
CA ALA A 70 20.12 6.66 13.70
C ALA A 70 21.29 6.95 14.63
N ALA A 71 21.74 5.93 15.36
CA ALA A 71 22.89 6.02 16.24
C ALA A 71 23.97 6.76 15.46
N ALA A 72 24.37 7.92 15.98
CA ALA A 72 25.38 8.76 15.38
C ALA A 72 26.61 7.90 15.10
N HIS A 73 26.86 7.61 13.83
CA HIS A 73 28.14 7.05 13.41
C HIS A 73 29.20 8.11 13.75
N PRO A 74 30.22 7.80 14.58
CA PRO A 74 31.26 8.77 14.87
C PRO A 74 32.04 9.05 13.59
N HIS A 75 31.96 10.31 13.17
CA HIS A 75 32.90 11.07 12.35
C HIS A 75 33.84 10.26 11.44
N SER A 76 33.45 10.05 10.19
CA SER A 76 34.43 9.91 9.11
C SER A 76 34.91 11.31 8.70
N VAL A 77 36.17 11.58 9.03
CA VAL A 77 37.00 12.77 8.73
C VAL A 77 36.77 13.28 7.29
N PRO A 78 36.63 14.60 7.04
CA PRO A 78 36.54 15.12 5.68
C PRO A 78 37.89 14.96 4.96
N PRO A 79 37.91 14.57 3.67
CA PRO A 79 39.17 14.57 2.92
C PRO A 79 39.68 16.01 2.83
N THR A 80 40.93 16.20 3.23
CA THR A 80 41.67 17.44 3.06
C THR A 80 41.58 17.87 1.60
N ARG A 81 41.06 19.09 1.41
CA ARG A 81 41.06 19.83 0.15
C ARG A 81 42.49 19.88 -0.39
N GLN A 82 42.81 18.99 -1.32
CA GLN A 82 44.00 19.13 -2.13
C GLN A 82 43.73 20.27 -3.11
N ASP A 83 44.46 21.37 -2.91
CA ASP A 83 44.62 22.46 -3.87
C ASP A 83 45.07 21.85 -5.21
N GLN A 84 44.11 21.61 -6.12
CA GLN A 84 44.43 21.43 -7.52
C GLN A 84 44.86 22.78 -8.08
N ARG A 85 46.15 23.09 -7.94
CA ARG A 85 46.79 24.13 -8.75
C ARG A 85 46.69 23.70 -10.21
N ILE A 86 45.80 24.36 -10.93
CA ILE A 86 45.68 24.31 -12.39
C ILE A 86 47.00 24.84 -12.98
N PRO A 87 47.78 24.06 -13.75
CA PRO A 87 48.80 24.64 -14.61
C PRO A 87 48.10 25.29 -15.81
N ALA A 88 48.35 26.57 -16.02
CA ALA A 88 47.91 27.29 -17.21
C ALA A 88 48.57 26.66 -18.45
N GLY A 89 47.78 25.96 -19.25
CA GLY A 89 48.21 25.34 -20.50
C GLY A 89 47.03 25.06 -21.43
N ASP A 90 46.84 25.98 -22.38
CA ASP A 90 46.24 25.77 -23.70
C ASP A 90 44.72 25.64 -23.84
N LEU A 91 44.05 26.80 -23.71
CA LEU A 91 42.67 27.09 -24.12
C LEU A 91 42.42 27.08 -25.65
N HIS A 92 43.30 26.53 -26.50
CA HIS A 92 43.21 26.73 -27.96
C HIS A 92 42.54 25.60 -28.76
N ALA A 93 42.15 24.48 -28.13
CA ALA A 93 41.65 23.30 -28.87
C ALA A 93 40.12 23.20 -29.03
N ARG A 94 39.32 24.13 -28.47
CA ARG A 94 37.83 23.99 -28.45
C ARG A 94 37.05 24.87 -29.42
N ALA A 95 37.69 25.51 -30.42
CA ALA A 95 37.01 26.50 -31.25
C ALA A 95 36.74 26.15 -32.74
N ARG A 96 37.22 25.03 -33.31
CA ARG A 96 37.04 24.77 -34.76
C ARG A 96 36.83 23.30 -35.16
N ALA A 97 35.67 22.76 -34.84
CA ALA A 97 34.97 21.69 -35.58
C ALA A 97 33.64 21.54 -34.81
N VAL A 98 32.46 21.87 -35.30
CA VAL A 98 31.67 21.08 -36.26
C VAL A 98 30.61 21.99 -36.93
N ARG A 99 30.91 23.28 -37.16
CA ARG A 99 30.09 24.11 -38.07
C ARG A 99 30.55 23.94 -39.52
N ARG A 100 30.15 22.84 -40.17
CA ARG A 100 30.01 22.71 -41.64
C ARG A 100 29.62 21.27 -42.02
N ALA A 101 28.40 21.13 -42.55
CA ALA A 101 27.88 20.11 -43.48
C ALA A 101 26.40 19.87 -43.15
N ALA A 102 25.54 20.88 -43.28
CA ALA A 102 24.63 20.95 -44.43
C ALA A 102 25.08 20.09 -45.63
N HIS A 103 24.27 19.09 -45.99
CA HIS A 103 23.83 18.74 -47.34
C HIS A 103 23.55 17.22 -47.46
N GLY A 104 22.30 16.87 -47.78
CA GLY A 104 21.99 15.67 -48.57
C GLY A 104 20.98 14.70 -47.99
N ALA A 105 19.92 14.46 -48.76
CA ALA A 105 18.96 13.34 -48.72
C ALA A 105 18.05 13.29 -47.48
N GLY A 106 16.76 13.64 -47.53
CA GLY A 106 15.77 13.22 -48.53
C GLY A 106 15.47 11.73 -48.33
N TRP A 107 14.23 11.38 -47.99
CA TRP A 107 13.49 10.17 -48.41
C TRP A 107 12.07 10.24 -47.83
N ALA A 108 11.12 9.80 -48.63
CA ALA A 108 9.68 10.01 -48.53
C ALA A 108 8.92 8.69 -48.30
N GLY A 109 7.63 8.80 -47.94
CA GLY A 109 6.60 7.76 -48.08
C GLY A 109 6.31 6.98 -46.79
N ALA A 110 5.12 7.12 -46.18
CA ALA A 110 3.82 6.51 -46.53
C ALA A 110 3.79 5.00 -46.14
N ALA A 111 2.77 4.45 -45.48
CA ALA A 111 1.37 4.84 -45.29
C ALA A 111 0.83 4.36 -43.93
#